data_AF-A0A497UIE8-F1
#
_entry.id   AF-A0A497UIE8-F1
#
_cell.length_a   1.000
_cell.length_b   1.000
_cell.length_c   1.000
_cell.angle_alpha   90.00
_cell.angle_beta   90.00
_cell.angle_gamma   90.00
#
_symmetry.space_group_name_H-M   'P 1'
#
loop_
_entity.id
_entity.type
_entity.pdbx_description
1 polymer ?
#
loop_
_entity_poly.entity_id
_entity_poly.type
_entity_poly.pdbx_seq_one_letter_code
_entity_poly.pdbx_strand_id
1 'polypeptide(L)'
;MKLSILLPLVLSLLTNPKETKSRKVLCTDFKNGKFVLLNKKTNKKYLIQRAKDFQKEEIFDLSTNKKIKKDRYYKIFWKNDCQFLLLDLSKSQHDETDKYINSHGGYLCTIKKIEGKCAIIETQFEGDVFASEICKTK
;
A
#
# COMPACT_ATOMS: atom_id res chain seq x y z
N MET A 1 -69.52 -28.79 14.97
CA MET A 1 -68.33 -29.15 15.77
C MET A 1 -67.08 -28.87 14.93
N LYS A 2 -66.22 -27.94 15.39
CA LYS A 2 -64.78 -27.74 15.10
C LYS A 2 -64.36 -27.44 13.63
N LEU A 3 -63.84 -26.22 13.36
CA LEU A 3 -62.41 -25.80 13.38
C LEU A 3 -61.65 -26.39 12.16
N SER A 4 -60.98 -25.65 11.28
CA SER A 4 -59.97 -24.63 11.58
C SER A 4 -59.68 -23.74 10.37
N ILE A 5 -59.60 -22.43 10.61
CA ILE A 5 -59.08 -21.42 9.68
C ILE A 5 -57.55 -21.43 9.83
N LEU A 6 -56.83 -21.87 8.79
CA LEU A 6 -55.37 -21.80 8.74
C LEU A 6 -54.95 -20.40 8.28
N LEU A 7 -54.57 -19.57 9.24
CA LEU A 7 -53.93 -18.27 9.03
C LEU A 7 -52.44 -18.51 8.69
N PRO A 8 -51.91 -18.08 7.53
CA PRO A 8 -50.48 -18.18 7.30
C PRO A 8 -49.78 -17.07 8.09
N LEU A 9 -49.10 -17.48 9.16
CA LEU A 9 -48.18 -16.67 9.94
C LEU A 9 -46.99 -16.32 9.02
N VAL A 10 -47.03 -15.15 8.37
CA VAL A 10 -45.90 -14.61 7.62
C VAL A 10 -44.85 -14.18 8.63
N LEU A 11 -43.97 -15.11 8.97
CA LEU A 11 -42.81 -14.89 9.83
C LEU A 11 -41.86 -13.92 9.12
N SER A 12 -41.92 -12.64 9.49
CA SER A 12 -40.97 -11.62 9.08
C SER A 12 -39.57 -12.03 9.54
N LEU A 13 -38.78 -12.56 8.61
CA LEU A 13 -37.34 -12.73 8.72
C LEU A 13 -36.71 -11.34 8.92
N LEU A 14 -36.62 -10.89 10.16
CA LEU A 14 -35.75 -9.81 10.58
C LEU A 14 -34.30 -10.29 10.42
N THR A 15 -33.76 -10.17 9.21
CA THR A 15 -32.32 -10.29 9.00
C THR A 15 -31.67 -9.09 9.66
N ASN A 16 -31.16 -9.27 10.88
CA ASN A 16 -30.26 -8.30 11.50
C ASN A 16 -29.10 -8.04 10.53
N PRO A 17 -28.87 -6.81 10.06
CA PRO A 17 -27.67 -6.52 9.27
C PRO A 17 -26.47 -6.82 10.16
N LYS A 18 -25.69 -7.85 9.80
CA LYS A 18 -24.39 -8.08 10.43
C LYS A 18 -23.55 -6.84 10.17
N GLU A 19 -23.36 -6.01 11.20
CA GLU A 19 -22.32 -4.97 11.17
C GLU A 19 -21.00 -5.67 10.86
N THR A 20 -20.54 -5.58 9.62
CA THR A 20 -19.20 -6.00 9.25
C THR A 20 -18.25 -4.98 9.87
N LYS A 21 -17.79 -5.25 11.10
CA LYS A 21 -16.68 -4.50 11.69
C LYS A 21 -15.46 -4.73 10.80
N SER A 22 -15.17 -3.75 9.95
CA SER A 22 -13.96 -3.76 9.12
C SER A 22 -12.76 -3.94 10.05
N ARG A 23 -11.96 -4.98 9.80
CA ARG A 23 -10.73 -5.22 10.53
C ARG A 23 -9.85 -3.97 10.44
N LYS A 24 -9.32 -3.52 11.59
CA LYS A 24 -8.34 -2.44 11.66
C LYS A 24 -7.09 -2.82 10.86
N VAL A 25 -6.69 -1.97 9.92
CA VAL A 25 -5.48 -2.17 9.09
C VAL A 25 -4.23 -1.90 9.94
N LEU A 26 -3.25 -2.80 9.82
CA LEU A 26 -1.99 -2.79 10.56
C LEU A 26 -0.80 -2.62 9.61
N CYS A 27 0.39 -2.30 10.15
CA CYS A 27 1.60 -2.16 9.33
C CYS A 27 1.96 -3.45 8.57
N THR A 28 1.72 -4.62 9.19
CA THR A 28 1.89 -5.94 8.56
C THR A 28 1.07 -6.10 7.29
N ASP A 29 -0.07 -5.43 7.18
CA ASP A 29 -0.93 -5.47 6.01
C ASP A 29 -0.30 -4.73 4.80
N PHE A 30 0.80 -3.98 4.99
CA PHE A 30 1.57 -3.33 3.93
C PHE A 30 2.81 -4.12 3.48
N LYS A 31 3.06 -5.30 4.08
CA LYS A 31 4.14 -6.21 3.65
C LYS A 31 3.82 -6.91 2.33
N ASN A 32 2.53 -7.05 2.00
CA ASN A 32 2.05 -7.68 0.79
C ASN A 32 0.87 -6.90 0.21
N GLY A 33 0.84 -6.75 -1.11
CA GLY A 33 -0.32 -6.19 -1.80
C GLY A 33 0.04 -5.25 -2.93
N LYS A 34 -0.99 -4.55 -3.42
CA LYS A 34 -0.89 -3.54 -4.47
C LYS A 34 -1.30 -2.19 -3.89
N PHE A 35 -0.48 -1.20 -4.13
CA PHE A 35 -0.63 0.14 -3.60
C PHE A 35 -0.47 1.18 -4.69
N VAL A 36 -1.03 2.36 -4.44
CA VAL A 36 -0.89 3.54 -5.26
C VAL A 36 -0.30 4.66 -4.42
N LEU A 37 0.68 5.36 -4.98
CA LEU A 37 1.18 6.64 -4.49
C LEU A 37 0.92 7.70 -5.55
N LEU A 38 0.31 8.81 -5.15
CA LEU A 38 0.09 9.97 -6.03
C LEU A 38 0.95 11.14 -5.56
N ASN A 39 1.96 11.51 -6.35
CA ASN A 39 2.82 12.64 -6.07
C ASN A 39 2.43 13.82 -6.98
N LYS A 40 1.53 14.67 -6.48
CA LYS A 40 1.05 15.86 -7.21
C LYS A 40 2.16 16.88 -7.47
N LYS A 41 3.15 17.02 -6.57
CA LYS A 41 4.27 17.95 -6.71
C LYS A 41 5.14 17.63 -7.93
N THR A 42 5.31 16.34 -8.23
CA THR A 42 6.12 15.87 -9.38
C THR A 42 5.30 15.37 -10.56
N ASN A 43 3.97 15.52 -10.50
CA ASN A 43 3.01 14.97 -11.47
C ASN A 43 3.19 13.47 -11.76
N LYS A 44 3.49 12.67 -10.72
CA LYS A 44 3.76 11.24 -10.86
C LYS A 44 2.75 10.37 -10.12
N LYS A 45 2.43 9.24 -10.71
CA LYS A 45 1.68 8.14 -10.11
C LYS A 45 2.55 6.89 -10.08
N TYR A 46 2.62 6.24 -8.94
CA TYR A 46 3.35 5.00 -8.76
C TYR A 46 2.37 3.88 -8.48
N LEU A 47 2.49 2.78 -9.23
CA LEU A 47 1.86 1.52 -8.89
C LEU A 47 2.89 0.64 -8.21
N ILE A 48 2.66 0.33 -6.95
CA ILE A 48 3.60 -0.38 -6.10
C ILE A 48 3.03 -1.78 -5.86
N GLN A 49 3.78 -2.82 -6.18
CA GLN A 49 3.43 -4.19 -5.85
C GLN A 49 4.48 -4.76 -4.88
N ARG A 50 4.05 -5.15 -3.69
CA ARG A 50 4.92 -5.80 -2.68
C ARG A 50 4.57 -7.26 -2.51
N ALA A 51 5.61 -8.06 -2.43
CA ALA A 51 5.58 -9.46 -2.03
C ALA A 51 6.69 -9.67 -1.00
N LYS A 52 6.32 -9.61 0.29
CA LYS A 52 7.19 -9.79 1.45
C LYS A 52 8.43 -8.88 1.42
N ASP A 53 9.54 -9.40 0.91
CA ASP A 53 10.87 -8.80 0.89
C ASP A 53 11.24 -8.22 -0.48
N PHE A 54 10.25 -8.08 -1.37
CA PHE A 54 10.41 -7.54 -2.71
C PHE A 54 9.33 -6.51 -3.04
N GLN A 55 9.73 -5.47 -3.77
CA GLN A 55 8.83 -4.46 -4.31
C GLN A 55 9.11 -4.23 -5.80
N LYS A 56 8.05 -4.10 -6.59
CA LYS A 56 8.07 -3.57 -7.95
C LYS A 56 7.33 -2.23 -7.97
N GLU A 57 7.90 -1.23 -8.65
CA GLU A 57 7.24 0.04 -8.91
C GLU A 57 7.14 0.33 -10.41
N GLU A 58 5.96 0.75 -10.85
CA GLU A 58 5.72 1.27 -12.20
C GLU A 58 5.37 2.76 -12.10
N ILE A 59 6.04 3.59 -12.91
CA ILE A 59 5.93 5.05 -12.83
C ILE A 59 5.18 5.59 -14.04
N PHE A 60 4.12 6.32 -13.76
CA PHE A 60 3.24 6.95 -14.74
C PHE A 60 3.22 8.46 -14.53
N ASP A 61 3.03 9.20 -15.62
CA ASP A 61 2.62 10.59 -15.56
C ASP A 61 1.17 10.65 -15.03
N LEU A 62 0.94 11.50 -14.04
CA LEU A 62 -0.33 11.53 -13.32
C LEU A 62 -1.49 12.08 -14.16
N SER A 63 -1.23 13.05 -15.05
CA SER A 63 -2.27 13.71 -15.85
C SER A 63 -2.66 12.88 -17.08
N THR A 64 -1.69 12.21 -17.72
CA THR A 64 -1.91 11.42 -18.93
C THR A 64 -2.07 9.92 -18.67
N ASN A 65 -1.69 9.44 -17.47
CA ASN A 65 -1.66 8.03 -17.09
C ASN A 65 -0.80 7.17 -18.05
N LYS A 66 0.17 7.79 -18.75
CA LYS A 66 1.16 7.10 -19.60
C LYS A 66 2.37 6.69 -18.76
N LYS A 67 2.91 5.49 -19.04
CA LYS A 67 4.14 5.01 -18.38
C LYS A 67 5.33 5.83 -18.87
N ILE A 68 6.12 6.37 -17.94
CA ILE A 68 7.21 7.31 -18.27
C ILE A 68 8.62 6.79 -17.97
N LYS A 69 8.73 5.70 -17.21
CA LYS A 69 10.01 5.05 -16.91
C LYS A 69 9.88 3.53 -16.95
N LYS A 70 11.04 2.85 -17.05
CA LYS A 70 11.14 1.41 -16.82
C LYS A 70 10.75 1.08 -15.38
N ASP A 71 10.34 -0.16 -15.16
CA ASP A 71 9.98 -0.66 -13.84
C ASP A 71 11.20 -0.60 -12.92
N ARG A 72 10.96 -0.21 -11.67
CA ARG A 72 11.96 -0.26 -10.61
C ARG A 72 11.68 -1.44 -9.72
N TYR A 73 12.74 -2.10 -9.28
CA TYR A 73 12.67 -3.28 -8.43
C TYR A 73 13.48 -3.02 -7.18
N TYR A 74 12.97 -3.42 -6.03
CA TYR A 74 13.62 -3.19 -4.76
C TYR A 74 13.63 -4.44 -3.90
N LYS A 75 14.71 -4.60 -3.14
CA LYS A 75 14.76 -5.50 -1.99
C LYS A 75 14.28 -4.73 -0.77
N ILE A 76 13.40 -5.36 0.02
CA ILE A 76 12.89 -4.82 1.27
C ILE A 76 13.50 -5.62 2.44
N PHE A 77 14.11 -4.92 3.39
CA PHE A 77 14.56 -5.51 4.65
C PHE A 77 13.72 -4.97 5.80
N TRP A 78 12.75 -5.76 6.27
CA TRP A 78 11.90 -5.39 7.40
C TRP A 78 12.69 -5.48 8.70
N LYS A 79 12.78 -4.36 9.42
CA LYS A 79 13.36 -4.31 10.78
C LYS A 79 12.32 -4.69 11.84
N ASN A 80 11.07 -4.34 11.59
CA ASN A 80 9.90 -4.72 12.39
C ASN A 80 8.65 -4.62 11.50
N ASP A 81 7.45 -4.57 12.09
CA ASP A 81 6.22 -4.49 11.32
C ASP A 81 6.00 -3.16 10.61
N CYS A 82 6.50 -2.05 11.16
CA CYS A 82 6.28 -0.70 10.64
C CYS A 82 7.54 -0.07 10.01
N GLN A 83 8.70 -0.71 10.07
CA GLN A 83 9.96 -0.16 9.57
C GLN A 83 10.68 -1.13 8.64
N PHE A 84 11.21 -0.59 7.54
CA PHE A 84 11.97 -1.36 6.56
C PHE A 84 13.02 -0.51 5.83
N LEU A 85 14.06 -1.17 5.32
CA LEU A 85 14.99 -0.58 4.36
C LEU A 85 14.56 -0.93 2.93
N LEU A 86 14.71 0.02 2.01
CA LEU A 86 14.48 -0.17 0.58
C LEU A 86 15.80 -0.02 -0.19
N LEU A 87 16.24 -1.09 -0.86
CA LEU A 87 17.42 -1.09 -1.73
C LEU A 87 17.00 -1.30 -3.17
N ASP A 88 17.48 -0.46 -4.09
CA ASP A 88 17.19 -0.59 -5.51
C ASP A 88 17.99 -1.76 -6.13
N LEU A 89 17.30 -2.66 -6.84
CA LEU A 89 17.88 -3.80 -7.55
C LEU A 89 17.98 -3.58 -9.05
N SER A 90 17.38 -2.49 -9.55
CA SER A 90 17.34 -2.14 -10.96
C SER A 90 18.77 -1.88 -11.41
N LYS A 91 19.33 -2.81 -12.19
CA LYS A 91 20.63 -2.67 -12.84
C LYS A 91 20.52 -1.69 -14.01
N SER A 92 20.23 -0.44 -13.69
CA SER A 92 20.44 0.68 -14.60
C SER A 92 21.94 0.97 -14.58
N GLN A 93 22.62 0.82 -15.72
CA GLN A 93 24.05 1.16 -15.84
C GLN A 93 24.32 2.66 -15.55
N HIS A 94 23.28 3.50 -15.41
CA HIS A 94 23.35 4.96 -15.47
C HIS A 94 22.70 5.70 -14.29
N ASP A 95 22.25 5.04 -13.22
CA ASP A 95 21.69 5.76 -12.06
C ASP A 95 22.71 5.81 -10.91
N GLU A 96 23.63 6.78 -10.98
CA GLU A 96 24.64 7.03 -9.93
C GLU A 96 23.98 7.35 -8.59
N THR A 97 22.83 8.02 -8.61
CA THR A 97 22.04 8.30 -7.41
C THR A 97 21.56 7.01 -6.75
N ASP A 98 21.00 6.07 -7.51
CA ASP A 98 20.55 4.78 -6.95
C ASP A 98 21.72 3.95 -6.39
N LYS A 99 22.87 3.94 -7.09
CA LYS A 99 24.09 3.28 -6.59
C LYS A 99 24.57 3.91 -5.27
N TYR A 100 24.57 5.24 -5.21
CA TYR A 100 24.95 6.00 -4.03
C TYR A 100 24.02 5.71 -2.85
N ILE A 101 22.70 5.74 -3.06
CA ILE A 101 21.73 5.43 -2.01
C ILE A 101 21.94 4.01 -1.48
N ASN A 102 22.14 3.04 -2.37
CA ASN A 102 22.38 1.66 -1.97
C ASN A 102 23.69 1.49 -1.19
N SER A 103 24.78 2.17 -1.59
CA SER A 103 26.06 2.11 -0.86
C SER A 103 25.97 2.72 0.54
N HIS A 104 24.97 3.55 0.81
CA HIS A 104 24.68 4.15 2.11
C HIS A 104 23.55 3.44 2.87
N GLY A 105 23.22 2.20 2.48
CA GLY A 105 22.28 1.35 3.21
C GLY A 105 20.81 1.49 2.79
N GLY A 106 20.52 2.26 1.75
CA GLY A 106 19.19 2.43 1.19
C GLY A 106 18.34 3.48 1.89
N TYR A 107 17.07 3.49 1.53
CA TYR A 107 16.07 4.32 2.17
C TYR A 107 15.53 3.66 3.43
N LEU A 108 15.56 4.36 4.57
CA LEU A 108 14.86 3.93 5.77
C LEU A 108 13.42 4.42 5.74
N CYS A 109 12.48 3.49 5.61
CA CYS A 109 11.06 3.78 5.56
C CYS A 109 10.37 3.39 6.88
N THR A 110 9.55 4.28 7.42
CA THR A 110 8.73 4.07 8.62
C THR A 110 7.26 4.39 8.32
N ILE A 111 6.37 3.43 8.56
CA ILE A 111 4.92 3.63 8.59
C ILE A 111 4.60 4.39 9.88
N LYS A 112 4.21 5.66 9.77
CA LYS A 112 3.92 6.54 10.93
C LYS A 112 2.45 6.52 11.33
N LYS A 113 1.57 6.45 10.33
CA LYS A 113 0.12 6.53 10.52
C LYS A 113 -0.58 5.69 9.46
N ILE A 114 -1.70 5.08 9.85
CA ILE A 114 -2.59 4.36 8.94
C ILE A 114 -3.99 4.97 9.09
N GLU A 115 -4.56 5.41 7.97
CA GLU A 115 -5.91 5.98 7.89
C GLU A 115 -6.70 5.21 6.84
N GLY A 116 -7.70 4.45 7.30
CA GLY A 116 -8.44 3.53 6.43
C GLY A 116 -7.49 2.54 5.75
N LYS A 117 -7.34 2.67 4.43
CA LYS A 117 -6.50 1.80 3.58
C LYS A 117 -5.16 2.42 3.20
N CYS A 118 -4.86 3.61 3.70
CA CYS A 118 -3.69 4.41 3.36
C CYS A 118 -2.71 4.47 4.52
N ALA A 119 -1.41 4.47 4.21
CA ALA A 119 -0.34 4.64 5.18
C ALA A 119 0.52 5.84 4.81
N ILE A 120 0.85 6.64 5.83
CA ILE A 120 1.87 7.68 5.74
C ILE A 120 3.23 7.03 6.03
N ILE A 121 4.10 7.04 5.03
CA ILE A 121 5.46 6.52 5.05
C ILE A 121 6.42 7.69 5.12
N GLU A 122 7.14 7.81 6.23
CA GLU A 122 8.33 8.64 6.29
C GLU A 122 9.51 7.87 5.70
N THR A 123 10.23 8.52 4.79
CA THR A 123 11.44 7.98 4.18
C THR A 123 12.60 8.88 4.56
N GLN A 124 13.66 8.28 5.09
CA GLN A 124 14.86 8.96 5.54
C GLN A 124 16.07 8.51 4.72
N PHE A 125 16.90 9.49 4.34
CA PHE A 125 18.20 9.28 3.71
C PHE A 125 19.13 10.44 4.10
N GLU A 126 20.33 10.15 4.61
CA GLU A 126 21.35 11.17 4.98
C GLU A 126 20.85 12.35 5.84
N GLY A 127 19.86 12.11 6.72
CA GLY A 127 19.29 13.14 7.58
C GLY A 127 18.10 13.88 6.97
N ASP A 128 17.91 13.79 5.65
CA ASP A 128 16.70 14.28 4.99
C ASP A 128 15.53 13.33 5.27
N VAL A 129 14.35 13.92 5.50
CA VAL A 129 13.11 13.18 5.75
C VAL A 129 12.00 13.71 4.83
N PHE A 130 11.34 12.81 4.12
CA PHE A 130 10.15 13.13 3.34
C PHE A 130 9.03 12.12 3.61
N ALA A 131 7.79 12.63 3.61
CA ALA A 131 6.62 11.81 3.80
C ALA A 131 5.92 11.52 2.47
N SER A 132 5.39 10.31 2.34
CA SER A 132 4.55 9.91 1.21
C SER A 132 3.35 9.13 1.72
N GLU A 133 2.24 9.21 0.99
CA GLU A 133 1.05 8.40 1.26
C GLU A 133 0.95 7.27 0.23
N ILE A 134 0.83 6.03 0.71
CA ILE A 134 0.53 4.86 -0.13
C ILE A 134 -0.81 4.26 0.28
N CYS A 135 -1.67 3.99 -0.69
CA CYS A 135 -3.02 3.46 -0.46
C CYS A 135 -3.21 2.09 -1.11
N LYS A 136 -3.81 1.15 -0.40
CA LYS A 136 -4.20 -0.15 -0.99
C LYS A 136 -5.22 0.02 -2.12
N THR A 137 -5.04 -0.73 -3.20
CA THR A 137 -5.96 -0.70 -4.35
C THR A 137 -7.10 -1.71 -4.28
N LYS A 138 -6.96 -2.76 -3.48
CA LYS A 138 -7.93 -3.83 -3.27
C LYS A 138 -7.87 -4.30 -1.82
#